data_AF-A0A7D5MA85-F1
#
_entry.id   AF-A0A7D5MA85-F1
#
_cell.length_a   1.000
_cell.length_b   1.000
_cell.length_c   1.000
_cell.angle_alpha   90.00
_cell.angle_beta   90.00
_cell.angle_gamma   90.00
#
_symmetry.space_group_name_H-M   'P 1'
#
loop_
_entity.id
_entity.type
_entity.pdbx_description
1 polymer ?
#
loop_
_entity_poly.entity_id
_entity_poly.type
_entity_poly.pdbx_seq_one_letter_code
_entity_poly.pdbx_strand_id
1 'polypeptide(L)' 'MQRFYNISCYAYGQNPEYNQDLITDGWLPVERSENCPYEYSLMENSWNTILSRYYKN' A
#
# COMPACT_ATOMS: atom_id res chain seq x y z
N MET A 1 -9.97 -13.25 -3.59
CA MET A 1 -9.58 -12.09 -4.42
C MET A 1 -9.43 -10.78 -3.64
N GLN A 2 -10.36 -10.35 -2.77
CA GLN A 2 -10.26 -9.02 -2.13
C GLN A 2 -8.96 -8.74 -1.33
N ARG A 3 -8.41 -9.71 -0.59
CA ARG A 3 -7.18 -9.50 0.20
C ARG A 3 -5.94 -9.29 -0.67
N PHE A 4 -5.92 -9.89 -1.86
CA PHE A 4 -4.81 -9.77 -2.80
C PHE A 4 -4.68 -8.32 -3.27
N TYR A 5 -5.77 -7.72 -3.75
CA TYR A 5 -5.75 -6.33 -4.23
C TYR A 5 -5.39 -5.31 -3.15
N ASN A 6 -5.72 -5.56 -1.88
CA ASN A 6 -5.27 -4.68 -0.79
C ASN A 6 -3.75 -4.74 -0.60
N ILE A 7 -3.16 -5.94 -0.64
CA ILE A 7 -1.72 -6.11 -0.51
C ILE A 7 -0.97 -5.50 -1.70
N SER A 8 -1.42 -5.79 -2.94
CA SER A 8 -0.86 -5.18 -4.15
C SER A 8 -0.98 -3.65 -4.12
N CYS A 9 -2.11 -3.14 -3.61
CA CYS A 9 -2.32 -1.72 -3.47
C CYS A 9 -1.39 -1.07 -2.42
N TYR A 10 -1.16 -1.71 -1.27
CA TYR A 10 -0.21 -1.20 -0.28
C TYR A 10 1.22 -1.20 -0.83
N ALA A 11 1.63 -2.26 -1.55
CA ALA A 11 2.93 -2.32 -2.19
C ALA A 11 3.09 -1.19 -3.22
N TYR A 12 2.12 -1.01 -4.13
CA TYR A 12 2.13 0.08 -5.10
C TYR A 12 2.15 1.47 -4.43
N GLY A 13 1.29 1.69 -3.45
CA GLY A 13 1.15 2.98 -2.75
C GLY A 13 2.39 3.41 -1.97
N GLN A 14 3.23 2.47 -1.54
CA GLN A 14 4.49 2.76 -0.86
C GLN A 14 5.49 3.51 -1.75
N ASN A 15 5.56 3.13 -3.02
CA ASN A 15 6.39 3.78 -4.02
C ASN A 15 5.84 3.48 -5.43
N PRO A 16 4.93 4.32 -5.95
CA PRO A 16 4.31 4.10 -7.26
C PRO A 16 5.30 4.09 -8.42
N GLU A 17 6.36 4.91 -8.35
CA GLU A 17 7.38 4.96 -9.40
C GLU A 17 8.18 3.67 -9.48
N TYR A 18 8.51 3.08 -8.32
CA TYR A 18 9.28 1.83 -8.25
C TYR A 18 8.42 0.59 -8.54
N ASN A 19 7.16 0.56 -8.12
CA ASN A 19 6.29 -0.63 -8.17
C ASN A 19 5.32 -0.62 -9.37
N GLN A 20 5.70 0.03 -10.47
CA GLN A 20 4.86 0.15 -11.67
C GLN A 20 4.56 -1.21 -12.32
N ASP A 21 5.41 -2.20 -12.09
CA ASP A 21 5.27 -3.59 -12.53
C ASP A 21 3.98 -4.25 -12.04
N LEU A 22 3.50 -3.87 -10.84
CA LEU A 22 2.22 -4.36 -10.32
C LEU A 22 1.03 -4.04 -11.25
N ILE A 23 1.09 -2.92 -11.98
CA ILE A 23 0.08 -2.58 -12.99
C ILE A 23 0.38 -3.30 -14.31
N THR A 24 1.62 -3.25 -14.80
CA THR A 24 1.95 -3.79 -16.14
C THR A 24 1.78 -5.30 -16.23
N ASP A 25 2.01 -6.00 -15.12
CA ASP A 25 1.91 -7.46 -15.04
C ASP A 25 0.49 -7.93 -14.66
N GLY A 26 -0.45 -6.99 -14.44
CA GLY A 26 -1.87 -7.28 -14.19
C GLY A 26 -2.21 -7.64 -12.74
N TRP A 27 -1.31 -7.42 -11.79
CA TRP A 27 -1.52 -7.68 -10.36
C TRP A 27 -2.35 -6.61 -9.66
N LEU A 28 -2.44 -5.41 -10.24
CA LEU A 28 -3.20 -4.28 -9.73
C LEU A 28 -3.91 -3.56 -10.88
N PRO A 29 -5.25 -3.49 -10.87
CA PRO A 29 -5.99 -2.71 -11.85
C PRO A 29 -5.60 -1.22 -11.79
N VAL A 30 -5.56 -0.55 -12.93
CA VAL A 30 -5.20 0.87 -13.03
C VAL A 30 -6.16 1.71 -12.18
N GLU A 31 -7.46 1.45 -12.24
CA GLU A 31 -8.48 2.17 -11.47
C GLU A 31 -8.30 1.98 -9.96
N ARG A 32 -7.76 0.83 -9.54
CA ARG A 32 -7.49 0.56 -8.13
C ARG A 32 -6.28 1.36 -7.62
N SER A 33 -5.30 1.58 -8.50
CA SER A 33 -4.02 2.22 -8.18
C SER A 33 -4.15 3.68 -7.77
N GLU A 34 -5.19 4.38 -8.24
CA GLU A 34 -5.43 5.80 -7.98
C GLU A 34 -5.49 6.13 -6.48
N ASN A 35 -6.09 5.24 -5.69
CA ASN A 35 -6.27 5.43 -4.25
C ASN A 35 -5.16 4.79 -3.41
N CYS A 36 -4.21 4.09 -4.04
CA CYS A 36 -3.23 3.29 -3.31
C CYS A 36 -2.22 4.08 -2.46
N PRO A 37 -1.69 5.24 -2.91
CA PRO A 37 -0.84 6.07 -2.06
C PRO A 37 -1.56 6.54 -0.78
N TYR A 38 -2.84 6.89 -0.90
CA TYR A 38 -3.67 7.26 0.25
C TYR A 38 -3.87 6.07 1.20
N GLU A 39 -4.23 4.91 0.67
CA GLU A 39 -4.43 3.71 1.48
C GLU A 39 -3.14 3.19 2.14
N TYR A 40 -2.01 3.31 1.46
CA TYR A 40 -0.70 3.06 2.06
C TYR A 40 -0.48 3.98 3.26
N SER A 41 -0.72 5.30 3.11
CA SER A 41 -0.55 6.25 4.22
C SER A 41 -1.45 5.96 5.42
N LEU A 42 -2.70 5.53 5.20
CA LEU A 42 -3.61 5.12 6.28
C LEU A 42 -3.09 3.88 7.01
N MET A 43 -2.60 2.90 6.25
CA MET A 43 -2.03 1.66 6.78
C MET A 43 -0.77 1.93 7.60
N GLU A 44 0.17 2.71 7.06
CA GLU A 44 1.42 3.11 7.72
C GLU A 44 1.14 3.90 9.01
N ASN A 45 0.24 4.89 8.96
CA ASN A 45 -0.16 5.67 10.13
C ASN A 45 -0.80 4.80 11.23
N SER A 46 -1.64 3.85 10.85
CA SER A 46 -2.28 2.91 11.78
C SER A 46 -1.22 2.05 12.49
N TRP A 47 -0.26 1.51 11.75
CA TRP A 47 0.83 0.71 12.31
C TRP A 47 1.72 1.56 13.21
N ASN A 48 2.15 2.75 12.77
CA ASN A 48 2.91 3.67 13.59
C ASN A 48 2.18 4.03 14.89
N THR A 49 0.88 4.27 14.83
CA THR A 49 0.06 4.56 16.02
C THR A 49 0.08 3.38 17.01
N ILE A 50 -0.22 2.17 16.53
CA ILE A 50 -0.32 0.97 17.39
C ILE A 50 1.04 0.57 17.96
N LEU A 51 2.10 0.74 17.16
CA LEU A 51 3.45 0.30 17.49
C LEU A 51 4.28 1.36 18.22
N SER A 52 3.88 2.63 18.20
CA SER A 52 4.58 3.74 18.88
C SER A 52 4.90 3.45 20.35
N ARG A 53 4.01 2.73 21.05
CA ARG A 53 4.20 2.35 22.46
C ARG A 53 5.21 1.23 22.69
N TYR A 54 5.64 0.53 21.64
CA TYR A 54 6.53 -0.63 21.72
C TYR A 54 7.95 -0.35 21.23
N TYR A 55 8.16 0.72 20.46
CA TYR A 55 9.49 1.19 20.09
C TYR A 55 9.89 2.39 20.96
N LYS A 56 10.96 2.24 21.74
CA LYS A 56 11.61 3.38 22.42
C LYS A 56 12.55 4.06 21.42
N ASN A 57 12.39 5.38 21.24
CA ASN A 57 13.49 6.22 20.74
C ASN A 57 14.64 6.21 21.76
#